data_AF-D3LCI7-F1
#
_entry.id   AF-D3LCI7-F1
#
_cell.length_a   1.000
_cell.length_b   1.000
_cell.length_c   1.000
_cell.angle_alpha   90.00
_cell.angle_beta   90.00
_cell.angle_gamma   90.00
#
_symmetry.space_group_name_H-M   'P 1'
#
loop_
_entity.id
_entity.type
_entity.pdbx_description
1 polymer ?
#
loop_
_entity_poly.entity_id
_entity_poly.type
_entity_poly.pdbx_seq_one_letter_code
_entity_poly.pdbx_strand_id
1 'polypeptide(L)'
;MTEMELSATIEPILDYKAASIQLKNADILKDYVKKQIDRYRDLLITDETLTEAKKSRADLNKLNKALSSQRTAIKKEILKPFAQIESVLRKLETDTKQASGSIDQGVKQLEDRQRQAREDNLKAYLAELIVKYPYLQTIEIKIPEDWTNKSNFTKSMGLSVGLTRMIADTLGSLEKQKETRASNLETVRSYAEVKDVNPDPYLRMLTKMDYQPAEIFRAIDLDIENAREKAAQEEIDLQLRQSQESAHKKVVNDLLIDTDTGETIKRVEKMSYWYYGLVLSKDKKDLLDNFLIAKQIKIFGSKEKSQI
;
A
#
# COMPACT_ATOMS: atom_id res chain seq x y z
N MET A 1 47.36 -5.23 18.43
CA MET A 1 47.45 -4.11 19.39
C MET A 1 47.11 -4.69 20.73
N THR A 2 48.05 -4.62 21.66
CA THR A 2 47.92 -5.11 23.02
C THR A 2 46.73 -4.38 23.67
N GLU A 3 45.75 -5.13 24.19
CA GLU A 3 44.70 -4.58 25.03
C GLU A 3 45.38 -3.91 26.23
N MET A 4 45.43 -2.58 26.21
CA MET A 4 45.69 -1.82 27.42
C MET A 4 44.39 -1.92 28.22
N GLU A 5 44.32 -2.86 29.17
CA GLU A 5 43.16 -2.97 30.02
C GLU A 5 42.87 -1.60 30.65
N LEU A 6 41.68 -1.08 30.39
CA LEU A 6 41.17 0.12 31.05
C LEU A 6 40.75 -0.25 32.49
N SER A 7 41.66 -0.84 33.26
CA SER A 7 41.45 -1.32 34.63
C SER A 7 42.33 -0.55 35.60
N ALA A 8 42.18 0.77 35.62
CA ALA A 8 42.63 1.56 36.75
C ALA A 8 41.68 2.74 36.90
N THR A 9 41.06 2.88 38.07
CA THR A 9 40.49 4.14 38.51
C THR A 9 41.62 5.17 38.48
N ILE A 10 41.74 5.95 37.41
CA ILE A 10 42.75 7.00 37.29
C ILE A 10 42.30 8.14 38.19
N GLU A 11 42.76 8.11 39.45
CA GLU A 11 42.52 9.18 40.40
C GLU A 11 43.61 10.25 40.24
N PRO A 12 43.26 11.54 40.07
CA PRO A 12 44.24 12.61 40.06
C PRO A 12 44.99 12.65 41.40
N ILE A 13 46.30 12.41 41.38
CA ILE A 13 47.15 12.55 42.56
C ILE A 13 47.51 14.03 42.73
N LEU A 14 47.17 14.60 43.89
CA LEU A 14 47.37 16.01 44.19
C LEU A 14 48.30 16.19 45.40
N ASP A 15 49.44 16.86 45.21
CA ASP A 15 50.26 17.38 46.33
C ASP A 15 49.65 18.69 46.83
N TYR A 16 48.50 18.58 47.50
CA TYR A 16 47.81 19.72 48.10
C TYR A 16 48.24 19.90 49.56
N LYS A 17 48.86 21.04 49.84
CA LYS A 17 49.10 21.51 51.20
C LYS A 17 48.08 22.60 51.50
N ALA A 18 47.25 22.39 52.52
CA ALA A 18 46.26 23.37 52.95
C ALA A 18 46.96 24.70 53.25
N ALA A 19 46.70 25.70 52.42
CA ALA A 19 47.27 27.03 52.62
C ALA A 19 46.62 27.67 53.85
N SER A 20 47.43 28.04 54.86
CA SER A 20 46.96 28.91 55.94
C SER A 20 46.80 30.33 55.39
N ILE A 21 45.58 30.69 55.02
CA ILE A 21 45.26 32.01 54.49
C ILE A 21 44.87 32.91 55.67
N GLN A 22 45.75 33.86 56.03
CA GLN A 22 45.54 34.80 57.12
C GLN A 22 45.63 36.25 56.64
N LEU A 23 44.62 37.07 56.97
CA LEU A 23 44.66 38.51 56.78
C LEU A 23 45.40 39.14 57.97
N LYS A 24 46.74 39.15 57.92
CA LYS A 24 47.60 39.59 59.04
C LYS A 24 47.35 41.04 59.49
N ASN A 25 46.87 41.90 58.59
CA ASN A 25 46.54 43.30 58.86
C ASN A 25 45.04 43.54 59.08
N ALA A 26 44.26 42.52 59.45
CA ALA A 26 42.82 42.62 59.64
C ALA A 26 42.43 43.74 60.61
N ASP A 27 43.12 43.84 61.75
CA ASP A 27 42.79 44.84 62.78
C ASP A 27 43.13 46.26 62.33
N ILE A 28 44.24 46.43 61.61
CA ILE A 28 44.65 47.71 61.00
C ILE A 28 43.62 48.14 59.94
N LEU A 29 43.15 47.21 59.10
CA LEU A 29 42.14 47.48 58.08
C LEU A 29 40.79 47.86 58.70
N LYS A 30 40.36 47.14 59.75
CA LYS A 30 39.13 47.44 60.48
C LYS A 30 39.19 48.83 61.11
N ASP A 31 40.31 49.17 61.77
CA ASP A 31 40.48 50.48 62.40
C ASP A 31 40.51 51.62 61.37
N TYR A 32 41.20 51.43 60.24
CA TYR A 32 41.20 52.40 59.15
C TYR A 32 39.80 52.64 58.59
N VAL A 33 39.05 51.59 58.25
CA VAL A 33 37.69 51.72 57.71
C VAL A 33 36.76 52.36 58.75
N LYS A 34 36.86 51.98 60.02
CA LYS A 34 36.10 52.57 61.12
C LYS A 34 36.36 54.07 61.24
N LYS A 35 37.62 54.51 61.21
CA LYS A 35 37.99 55.95 61.21
C LYS A 35 37.48 56.72 59.99
N GLN A 36 37.31 56.08 58.84
CA GLN A 36 36.69 56.72 57.68
C GLN A 36 35.18 56.83 57.83
N ILE A 37 34.52 55.83 58.42
CA ILE A 37 33.07 55.86 58.68
C ILE A 37 32.74 56.88 59.77
N ASP A 38 33.48 56.87 60.87
CA ASP A 38 33.23 57.73 62.04
C ASP A 38 33.38 59.22 61.70
N ARG A 39 34.24 59.57 60.73
CA ARG A 39 34.37 60.95 60.20
C ARG A 39 33.06 61.52 59.61
N TYR A 40 32.15 60.66 59.20
CA TYR A 40 30.92 61.06 58.51
C TYR A 40 29.65 60.63 59.26
N ARG A 41 29.80 60.05 60.46
CA ARG A 41 28.71 59.46 61.24
C ARG A 41 27.73 60.49 61.80
N ASP A 42 28.25 61.65 62.18
CA ASP A 42 27.50 62.73 62.84
C ASP A 42 27.29 63.95 61.93
N LEU A 43 27.45 63.78 60.61
CA LEU A 43 27.26 64.87 59.65
C LEU A 43 25.77 65.22 59.52
N LEU A 44 25.36 66.36 60.06
CA LEU A 44 24.01 66.91 59.89
C LEU A 44 23.82 67.37 58.43
N ILE A 45 22.91 66.72 57.72
CA ILE A 45 22.63 67.02 56.31
C ILE A 45 21.60 68.15 56.25
N THR A 46 22.05 69.33 55.83
CA THR A 46 21.25 70.53 55.55
C THR A 46 21.56 71.02 54.13
N ASP A 47 20.84 72.03 53.63
CA ASP A 47 21.09 72.57 52.29
C ASP A 47 22.51 73.13 52.13
N GLU A 48 23.10 73.65 53.21
CA GLU A 48 24.46 74.19 53.24
C GLU A 48 25.53 73.07 53.24
N THR A 49 25.26 71.91 53.86
CA THR A 49 26.21 70.79 53.97
C THR A 49 26.02 69.70 52.89
N LEU A 50 25.02 69.84 52.03
CA LEU A 50 24.66 68.86 50.99
C LEU A 50 25.82 68.50 50.05
N THR A 51 26.64 69.48 49.68
CA THR A 51 27.81 69.27 48.81
C THR A 51 28.86 68.40 49.49
N GLU A 52 29.13 68.66 50.76
CA GLU A 52 30.06 67.86 51.56
C GLU A 52 29.53 66.45 51.81
N ALA A 53 28.24 66.31 52.12
CA ALA A 53 27.58 65.00 52.28
C ALA A 53 27.67 64.13 51.00
N LYS A 54 27.46 64.74 49.82
CA LYS A 54 27.63 64.05 48.52
C LYS A 54 29.07 63.58 48.30
N LYS A 55 30.07 64.40 48.67
CA LYS A 55 31.49 64.04 48.58
C LYS A 55 31.85 62.89 49.53
N SER A 56 31.40 62.95 50.78
CA SER A 56 31.59 61.90 51.79
C SER A 56 30.99 60.56 51.34
N ARG A 57 29.78 60.56 50.78
CA ARG A 57 29.15 59.37 50.19
C ARG A 57 29.99 58.81 49.03
N ALA A 58 30.50 59.67 48.15
CA ALA A 58 31.34 59.25 47.03
C ALA A 58 32.65 58.60 47.52
N ASP A 59 33.27 59.14 48.55
CA ASP A 59 34.52 58.62 49.10
C ASP A 59 34.32 57.28 49.85
N LEU A 60 33.23 57.12 50.60
CA LEU A 60 32.84 55.82 51.18
C LEU A 60 32.54 54.77 50.09
N ASN A 61 31.86 55.16 49.01
CA ASN A 61 31.62 54.27 47.87
C ASN A 61 32.92 53.86 47.16
N LYS A 62 33.87 54.77 47.01
CA LYS A 62 35.22 54.45 46.47
C LYS A 62 35.94 53.46 47.38
N LEU A 63 35.92 53.68 48.69
CA LEU A 63 36.54 52.77 49.67
C LEU A 63 35.91 51.37 49.59
N ASN A 64 34.58 51.27 49.57
CA ASN A 64 33.87 50.01 49.43
C ASN A 64 34.22 49.30 48.11
N LYS A 65 34.29 50.05 47.01
CA LYS A 65 34.69 49.51 45.70
C LYS A 65 36.12 48.97 45.74
N ALA A 66 37.06 49.69 46.36
CA ALA A 66 38.44 49.23 46.51
C ALA A 66 38.54 47.93 47.33
N LEU A 67 37.83 47.83 48.46
CA LEU A 67 37.77 46.61 49.27
C LEU A 67 37.17 45.43 48.49
N SER A 68 36.09 45.66 47.75
CA SER A 68 35.48 44.66 46.88
C SER A 68 36.43 44.18 45.77
N SER A 69 37.16 45.10 45.13
CA SER A 69 38.16 44.77 44.12
C SER A 69 39.32 43.95 44.71
N GLN A 70 39.84 44.31 45.88
CA GLN A 70 40.89 43.56 46.58
C GLN A 70 40.40 42.16 46.97
N ARG A 71 39.19 42.03 47.51
CA ARG A 71 38.56 40.73 47.81
C ARG A 71 38.52 39.84 46.57
N THR A 72 38.08 40.38 45.43
CA THR A 72 37.99 39.63 44.17
C THR A 72 39.37 39.26 43.64
N ALA A 73 40.36 40.14 43.75
CA ALA A 73 41.74 39.86 43.35
C ALA A 73 42.37 38.73 44.20
N ILE A 74 42.20 38.79 45.52
CA ILE A 74 42.67 37.74 46.45
C ILE A 74 42.02 36.40 46.12
N LYS A 75 40.69 36.37 45.90
CA LYS A 75 39.97 35.16 45.48
C LYS A 75 40.55 34.57 44.18
N LYS A 76 40.84 35.42 43.20
CA LYS A 76 41.40 34.99 41.91
C LYS A 76 42.79 34.38 42.07
N GLU A 77 43.66 34.98 42.86
CA GLU A 77 45.01 34.43 43.11
C GLU A 77 44.96 33.10 43.88
N ILE A 78 44.08 32.98 44.90
CA ILE A 78 43.89 31.72 45.65
C ILE A 78 43.38 30.60 44.73
N LEU A 79 42.46 30.92 43.80
CA LEU A 79 41.89 29.92 42.88
C LEU A 79 42.74 29.65 41.64
N LYS A 80 43.82 30.41 41.41
CA LYS A 80 44.67 30.27 40.23
C LYS A 80 45.31 28.87 40.10
N PRO A 81 45.84 28.23 41.17
CA PRO A 81 46.36 26.87 41.09
C PRO A 81 45.24 25.85 40.77
N PHE A 82 44.05 26.04 41.33
CA PHE A 82 42.90 25.19 41.02
C PHE A 82 42.48 25.32 39.56
N ALA A 83 42.44 26.54 39.01
CA ALA A 83 42.09 26.76 37.60
C ALA A 83 43.06 26.08 36.63
N GLN A 84 44.35 25.96 37.01
CA GLN A 84 45.34 25.21 36.21
C GLN A 84 45.06 23.71 36.23
N ILE A 85 44.76 23.14 37.41
CA ILE A 85 44.38 21.73 37.56
C ILE A 85 43.08 21.47 36.77
N GLU A 86 42.07 22.31 36.93
CA GLU A 86 40.80 22.23 36.21
C GLU A 86 41.03 22.27 34.69
N SER A 87 41.91 23.14 34.20
CA SER A 87 42.24 23.21 32.77
C SER A 87 42.87 21.92 32.27
N VAL A 88 43.73 21.27 33.05
CA VAL A 88 44.33 19.97 32.68
C VAL A 88 43.26 18.89 32.64
N LEU A 89 42.42 18.78 33.68
CA LEU A 89 41.35 17.78 33.74
C LEU A 89 40.34 17.96 32.60
N ARG A 90 39.87 19.19 32.34
CA ARG A 90 38.96 19.49 31.22
C ARG A 90 39.57 19.14 29.87
N LYS A 91 40.87 19.33 29.70
CA LYS A 91 41.57 18.96 28.47
C LYS A 91 41.55 17.43 28.31
N LEU A 92 41.88 16.68 29.35
CA LEU A 92 41.83 15.21 29.33
C LEU A 92 40.42 14.67 29.06
N GLU A 93 39.38 15.28 29.65
CA GLU A 93 37.98 14.97 29.38
C GLU A 93 37.63 15.19 27.89
N THR A 94 38.07 16.33 27.34
CA THR A 94 37.82 16.70 25.94
C THR A 94 38.53 15.74 24.99
N ASP A 95 39.82 15.47 25.22
CA ASP A 95 40.63 14.58 24.40
C ASP A 95 40.03 13.16 24.39
N THR A 96 39.58 12.67 25.56
CA THR A 96 38.92 11.36 25.69
C THR A 96 37.61 11.31 24.91
N LYS A 97 36.77 12.36 25.04
CA LYS A 97 35.49 12.44 24.31
C LYS A 97 35.68 12.54 22.80
N GLN A 98 36.72 13.23 22.34
CA GLN A 98 37.04 13.31 20.92
C GLN A 98 37.52 11.96 20.37
N ALA A 99 38.37 11.26 21.13
CA ALA A 99 38.84 9.93 20.78
C ALA A 99 37.67 8.92 20.70
N SER A 100 36.79 8.90 21.71
CA SER A 100 35.61 8.01 21.72
C SER A 100 34.66 8.33 20.55
N GLY A 101 34.41 9.62 20.28
CA GLY A 101 33.56 10.02 19.16
C GLY A 101 34.13 9.62 17.79
N SER A 102 35.45 9.64 17.63
CA SER A 102 36.11 9.18 16.39
C SER A 102 36.00 7.66 16.22
N ILE A 103 36.12 6.91 17.31
CA ILE A 103 35.92 5.45 17.33
C ILE A 103 34.47 5.13 16.98
N ASP A 104 33.49 5.79 17.60
CA ASP A 104 32.06 5.59 17.33
C ASP A 104 31.71 5.81 15.85
N GLN A 105 32.28 6.86 15.23
CA GLN A 105 32.11 7.11 13.80
C GLN A 105 32.71 5.97 12.95
N GLY A 106 33.92 5.52 13.29
CA GLY A 106 34.57 4.39 12.60
C GLY A 106 33.78 3.09 12.73
N VAL A 107 33.24 2.80 13.92
CA VAL A 107 32.37 1.64 14.18
C VAL A 107 31.12 1.72 13.32
N LYS A 108 30.39 2.84 13.34
CA LYS A 108 29.17 3.03 12.53
C LYS A 108 29.42 2.83 11.04
N GLN A 109 30.47 3.47 10.50
CA GLN A 109 30.83 3.31 9.09
C GLN A 109 31.15 1.87 8.72
N LEU A 110 31.84 1.14 9.61
CA LEU A 110 32.17 -0.26 9.38
C LEU A 110 30.94 -1.17 9.47
N GLU A 111 30.05 -0.93 10.43
CA GLU A 111 28.78 -1.66 10.55
C GLU A 111 27.87 -1.44 9.35
N ASP A 112 27.80 -0.21 8.83
CA ASP A 112 27.04 0.15 7.63
C ASP A 112 27.61 -0.54 6.39
N ARG A 113 28.94 -0.50 6.20
CA ARG A 113 29.59 -1.22 5.10
C ARG A 113 29.37 -2.72 5.18
N GLN A 114 29.43 -3.31 6.37
CA GLN A 114 29.14 -4.72 6.56
C GLN A 114 27.67 -5.05 6.28
N ARG A 115 26.72 -4.16 6.62
CA ARG A 115 25.30 -4.31 6.27
C ARG A 115 25.11 -4.29 4.77
N GLN A 116 25.73 -3.34 4.08
CA GLN A 116 25.68 -3.26 2.62
C GLN A 116 26.27 -4.51 1.97
N ALA A 117 27.43 -4.98 2.42
CA ALA A 117 28.05 -6.19 1.89
C ALA A 117 27.18 -7.45 2.07
N ARG A 118 26.46 -7.55 3.20
CA ARG A 118 25.48 -8.62 3.43
C ARG A 118 24.31 -8.54 2.46
N GLU A 119 23.79 -7.35 2.21
CA GLU A 119 22.72 -7.11 1.25
C GLU A 119 23.15 -7.44 -0.18
N ASP A 120 24.36 -7.03 -0.58
CA ASP A 120 24.91 -7.31 -1.91
C ASP A 120 25.14 -8.80 -2.13
N ASN A 121 25.66 -9.52 -1.12
CA ASN A 121 25.82 -10.98 -1.18
C ASN A 121 24.44 -11.68 -1.30
N LEU A 122 23.45 -11.22 -0.53
CA LEU A 122 22.10 -11.75 -0.60
C LEU A 122 21.45 -11.49 -1.98
N LYS A 123 21.65 -10.30 -2.57
CA LYS A 123 21.19 -9.99 -3.93
C LYS A 123 21.83 -10.91 -4.97
N ALA A 124 23.14 -11.12 -4.89
CA ALA A 124 23.85 -12.02 -5.80
C ALA A 124 23.31 -13.46 -5.69
N TYR A 125 23.15 -13.96 -4.46
CA TYR A 125 22.58 -15.28 -4.21
C TYR A 125 21.15 -15.41 -4.76
N LEU A 126 20.29 -14.41 -4.53
CA LEU A 126 18.93 -14.40 -5.05
C LEU A 126 18.89 -14.37 -6.58
N ALA A 127 19.78 -13.60 -7.22
CA ALA A 127 19.86 -13.52 -8.68
C ALA A 127 20.25 -14.87 -9.31
N GLU A 128 21.15 -15.62 -8.68
CA GLU A 128 21.49 -16.98 -9.14
C GLU A 128 20.34 -17.97 -8.89
N LEU A 129 19.68 -17.85 -7.74
CA LEU A 129 18.66 -18.79 -7.32
C LEU A 129 17.36 -18.63 -8.11
N ILE A 130 16.95 -17.39 -8.41
CA ILE A 130 15.67 -17.08 -9.07
C ILE A 130 15.55 -17.70 -10.47
N VAL A 131 16.67 -17.97 -11.14
CA VAL A 131 16.71 -18.62 -12.46
C VAL A 131 15.99 -19.98 -12.44
N LYS A 132 15.99 -20.67 -11.29
CA LYS A 132 15.31 -21.96 -11.10
C LYS A 132 13.79 -21.87 -10.95
N TYR A 133 13.23 -20.66 -10.89
CA TYR A 133 11.81 -20.39 -10.64
C TYR A 133 11.19 -19.62 -11.82
N PRO A 134 10.72 -20.32 -12.87
CA PRO A 134 10.15 -19.73 -14.08
C PRO A 134 9.09 -18.65 -13.83
N TYR A 135 8.20 -18.83 -12.86
CA TYR A 135 7.13 -17.87 -12.58
C TYR A 135 7.58 -16.64 -11.78
N LEU A 136 8.85 -16.59 -11.34
CA LEU A 136 9.45 -15.47 -10.61
C LEU A 136 10.50 -14.67 -11.39
N GLN A 137 10.95 -15.13 -12.57
CA GLN A 137 12.06 -14.51 -13.30
C GLN A 137 11.87 -13.02 -13.67
N THR A 138 10.63 -12.56 -13.77
CA THR A 138 10.28 -11.17 -14.17
C THR A 138 9.95 -10.26 -12.99
N ILE A 139 10.09 -10.75 -11.76
CA ILE A 139 9.66 -10.04 -10.55
C ILE A 139 10.88 -9.60 -9.75
N GLU A 140 10.88 -8.33 -9.36
CA GLU A 140 11.80 -7.83 -8.35
C GLU A 140 11.38 -8.36 -6.97
N ILE A 141 12.18 -9.28 -6.42
CA ILE A 141 11.95 -9.81 -5.08
C ILE A 141 12.37 -8.75 -4.07
N LYS A 142 11.40 -8.21 -3.32
CA LYS A 142 11.68 -7.34 -2.19
C LYS A 142 12.38 -8.14 -1.09
N ILE A 143 13.61 -7.75 -0.76
CA ILE A 143 14.38 -8.36 0.33
C ILE A 143 13.78 -7.93 1.68
N PRO A 144 13.34 -8.88 2.53
CA PRO A 144 12.92 -8.58 3.90
C PRO A 144 14.08 -8.01 4.72
N GLU A 145 13.82 -7.00 5.56
CA GLU A 145 14.87 -6.32 6.32
C GLU A 145 15.59 -7.27 7.29
N ASP A 146 14.84 -8.18 7.90
CA ASP A 146 15.33 -9.18 8.85
C ASP A 146 16.31 -10.17 8.20
N TRP A 147 16.26 -10.36 6.89
CA TRP A 147 17.22 -11.22 6.18
C TRP A 147 18.64 -10.67 6.23
N THR A 148 18.81 -9.35 6.35
CA THR A 148 20.12 -8.67 6.41
C THR A 148 20.75 -8.65 7.81
N ASN A 149 20.06 -9.22 8.81
CA ASN A 149 20.52 -9.30 10.19
C ASN A 149 21.83 -10.08 10.32
N LYS A 150 22.72 -9.65 11.22
CA LYS A 150 24.03 -10.28 11.45
C LYS A 150 23.92 -11.79 11.75
N SER A 151 22.86 -12.23 12.43
CA SER A 151 22.61 -13.65 12.76
C SER A 151 22.39 -14.56 11.54
N ASN A 152 22.00 -13.99 10.40
CA ASN A 152 21.71 -14.74 9.19
C ASN A 152 22.94 -14.98 8.30
N PHE A 153 24.11 -14.51 8.74
CA PHE A 153 25.36 -14.62 8.01
C PHE A 153 26.44 -15.27 8.87
N THR A 154 27.37 -15.97 8.23
CA THR A 154 28.54 -16.54 8.87
C THR A 154 29.55 -15.45 9.21
N LYS A 155 30.56 -15.79 10.03
CA LYS A 155 31.68 -14.88 10.33
C LYS A 155 32.44 -14.43 9.08
N SER A 156 32.44 -15.25 8.03
CA SER A 156 33.03 -14.92 6.72
C SER A 156 32.08 -14.16 5.79
N MET A 157 30.96 -13.64 6.30
CA MET A 157 29.90 -12.94 5.55
C MET A 157 29.17 -13.78 4.49
N GLY A 158 29.31 -15.11 4.52
CA GLY A 158 28.48 -16.01 3.72
C GLY A 158 27.06 -16.16 4.30
N LEU A 159 26.09 -16.56 3.50
CA LEU A 159 24.73 -16.80 3.98
C LEU A 159 24.70 -18.02 4.92
N SER A 160 23.94 -17.92 6.02
CA SER A 160 23.74 -19.05 6.92
C SER A 160 22.81 -20.09 6.29
N VAL A 161 22.96 -21.36 6.69
CA VAL A 161 22.09 -22.45 6.24
C VAL A 161 20.62 -22.17 6.56
N GLY A 162 20.34 -21.53 7.71
CA GLY A 162 18.99 -21.16 8.11
C GLY A 162 18.37 -20.13 7.16
N LEU A 163 19.13 -19.09 6.81
CA LEU A 163 18.68 -18.08 5.83
C LEU A 163 18.47 -18.72 4.46
N THR A 164 19.41 -19.52 3.98
CA THR A 164 19.32 -20.22 2.69
C THR A 164 18.05 -21.08 2.60
N ARG A 165 17.70 -21.80 3.68
CA ARG A 165 16.46 -22.59 3.75
C ARG A 165 15.21 -21.71 3.72
N MET A 166 15.19 -20.65 4.53
CA MET A 166 14.07 -19.71 4.58
C MET A 166 13.83 -19.05 3.21
N ILE A 167 14.90 -18.67 2.50
CA ILE A 167 14.83 -18.16 1.13
C ILE A 167 14.18 -19.21 0.23
N ALA A 168 14.69 -20.45 0.23
CA ALA A 168 14.17 -21.51 -0.62
C ALA A 168 12.68 -21.80 -0.37
N ASP A 169 12.25 -21.85 0.89
CA ASP A 169 10.85 -22.06 1.29
C ASP A 169 9.96 -20.89 0.82
N THR A 170 10.46 -19.66 0.96
CA THR A 170 9.76 -18.45 0.52
C THR A 170 9.59 -18.41 -0.99
N LEU A 171 10.67 -18.64 -1.75
CA LEU A 171 10.62 -18.67 -3.22
C LEU A 171 9.75 -19.82 -3.73
N GLY A 172 9.86 -21.01 -3.15
CA GLY A 172 9.03 -22.15 -3.51
C GLY A 172 7.53 -21.89 -3.28
N SER A 173 7.18 -21.24 -2.18
CA SER A 173 5.80 -20.87 -1.89
C SER A 173 5.26 -19.82 -2.86
N LEU A 174 6.07 -18.79 -3.17
CA LEU A 174 5.72 -17.75 -4.14
C LEU A 174 5.58 -18.30 -5.57
N GLU A 175 6.49 -19.16 -5.99
CA GLU A 175 6.45 -19.85 -7.28
C GLU A 175 5.16 -20.64 -7.42
N LYS A 176 4.85 -21.52 -6.46
CA LYS A 176 3.64 -22.34 -6.47
C LYS A 176 2.38 -21.48 -6.49
N GLN A 177 2.35 -20.37 -5.76
CA GLN A 177 1.23 -19.44 -5.79
C GLN A 177 1.06 -18.82 -7.18
N LYS A 178 2.15 -18.39 -7.83
CA LYS A 178 2.12 -17.78 -9.16
C LYS A 178 1.73 -18.79 -10.24
N GLU A 179 2.31 -19.98 -10.21
CA GLU A 179 1.93 -21.11 -11.06
C GLU A 179 0.44 -21.42 -10.93
N THR A 180 -0.06 -21.58 -9.69
CA THR A 180 -1.48 -21.86 -9.44
C THR A 180 -2.38 -20.76 -9.99
N ARG A 181 -2.00 -19.49 -9.81
CA ARG A 181 -2.75 -18.35 -10.36
C ARG A 181 -2.77 -18.37 -11.89
N ALA A 182 -1.63 -18.63 -12.53
CA ALA A 182 -1.53 -18.73 -13.97
C ALA A 182 -2.39 -19.89 -14.51
N SER A 183 -2.32 -21.06 -13.87
CA SER A 183 -3.15 -22.21 -14.20
C SER A 183 -4.64 -21.92 -14.03
N ASN A 184 -5.07 -21.32 -12.92
CA ASN A 184 -6.48 -20.99 -12.70
C ASN A 184 -7.01 -20.00 -13.74
N LEU A 185 -6.21 -18.99 -14.11
CA LEU A 185 -6.58 -18.04 -15.17
C LEU A 185 -6.78 -18.75 -16.51
N GLU A 186 -5.87 -19.67 -16.85
CA GLU A 186 -5.96 -20.42 -18.09
C GLU A 186 -7.17 -21.36 -18.10
N THR A 187 -7.43 -22.09 -17.02
CA THR A 187 -8.58 -22.99 -16.93
C THR A 187 -9.91 -22.23 -17.06
N VAL A 188 -10.04 -21.06 -16.44
CA VAL A 188 -11.24 -20.21 -16.57
C VAL A 188 -11.40 -19.69 -18.00
N ARG A 189 -10.30 -19.21 -18.60
CA ARG A 189 -10.28 -18.74 -20.00
C ARG A 189 -10.72 -19.85 -20.96
N SER A 190 -10.09 -21.02 -20.86
CA SER A 190 -10.40 -22.19 -21.70
C SER A 190 -11.85 -22.63 -21.56
N TYR A 191 -12.40 -22.66 -20.34
CA TYR A 191 -13.80 -23.06 -20.13
C TYR A 191 -14.79 -22.06 -20.76
N ALA A 192 -14.55 -20.75 -20.59
CA ALA A 192 -15.37 -19.72 -21.21
C ALA A 192 -15.31 -19.77 -22.74
N GLU A 193 -14.12 -19.98 -23.32
CA GLU A 193 -13.94 -20.14 -24.78
C GLU A 193 -14.68 -21.37 -25.32
N VAL A 194 -14.61 -22.52 -24.64
CA VAL A 194 -15.37 -23.74 -25.03
C VAL A 194 -16.88 -23.52 -24.97
N LYS A 195 -17.34 -22.65 -24.07
CA LYS A 195 -18.75 -22.28 -23.90
C LYS A 195 -19.20 -21.12 -24.79
N ASP A 196 -18.29 -20.57 -25.60
CA ASP A 196 -18.53 -19.42 -26.47
C ASP A 196 -19.04 -18.17 -25.70
N VAL A 197 -18.49 -17.93 -24.50
CA VAL A 197 -18.79 -16.75 -23.68
C VAL A 197 -17.55 -15.89 -23.46
N ASN A 198 -17.74 -14.57 -23.30
CA ASN A 198 -16.64 -13.65 -23.01
C ASN A 198 -15.98 -14.00 -21.65
N PRO A 199 -14.67 -14.32 -21.59
CA PRO A 199 -14.00 -14.69 -20.34
C PRO A 199 -13.80 -13.53 -19.36
N ASP A 200 -13.78 -12.28 -19.81
CA ASP A 200 -13.35 -11.13 -18.99
C ASP A 200 -14.13 -10.92 -17.68
N PRO A 201 -15.48 -11.03 -17.64
CA PRO A 201 -16.23 -10.94 -16.38
C PRO A 201 -15.81 -12.02 -15.37
N TYR A 202 -15.57 -13.23 -15.84
CA TYR A 202 -15.22 -14.39 -15.02
C TYR A 202 -13.76 -14.34 -14.54
N LEU A 203 -12.84 -13.85 -15.36
CA LEU A 203 -11.46 -13.59 -14.95
C LEU A 203 -11.37 -12.52 -13.86
N ARG A 204 -12.29 -11.54 -13.83
CA ARG A 204 -12.40 -10.58 -12.71
C ARG A 204 -12.88 -11.26 -11.43
N MET A 205 -13.82 -12.19 -11.50
CA MET A 205 -14.25 -12.96 -10.32
C MET A 205 -13.07 -13.72 -9.69
N LEU A 206 -12.22 -14.32 -10.52
CA LEU A 206 -11.01 -15.02 -10.07
C LEU A 206 -9.96 -14.07 -9.47
N THR A 207 -9.74 -12.90 -10.07
CA THR A 207 -8.60 -12.02 -9.72
C THR A 207 -8.91 -10.91 -8.72
N LYS A 208 -10.18 -10.54 -8.56
CA LYS A 208 -10.63 -9.42 -7.70
C LYS A 208 -11.57 -9.86 -6.59
N MET A 209 -12.22 -11.01 -6.73
CA MET A 209 -13.24 -11.48 -5.80
C MET A 209 -12.90 -12.86 -5.22
N ASP A 210 -11.71 -13.39 -5.52
CA ASP A 210 -11.14 -14.63 -4.99
C ASP A 210 -12.00 -15.90 -5.19
N TYR A 211 -12.87 -15.90 -6.21
CA TYR A 211 -13.64 -17.10 -6.57
C TYR A 211 -12.74 -18.21 -7.10
N GLN A 212 -13.09 -19.46 -6.79
CA GLN A 212 -12.41 -20.63 -7.33
C GLN A 212 -12.92 -20.98 -8.73
N PRO A 213 -12.09 -21.62 -9.59
CA PRO A 213 -12.51 -22.01 -10.93
C PRO A 213 -13.83 -22.80 -10.98
N ALA A 214 -14.04 -23.71 -10.02
CA ALA A 214 -15.27 -24.50 -9.96
C ALA A 214 -16.54 -23.65 -9.72
N GLU A 215 -16.44 -22.57 -8.94
CA GLU A 215 -17.56 -21.66 -8.69
C GLU A 215 -17.84 -20.82 -9.94
N ILE A 216 -16.78 -20.42 -10.62
CA ILE A 216 -16.85 -19.66 -11.87
C ILE A 216 -17.49 -20.51 -12.98
N PHE A 217 -17.17 -21.80 -13.10
CA PHE A 217 -17.80 -22.68 -14.07
C PHE A 217 -19.32 -22.78 -13.87
N ARG A 218 -19.77 -22.90 -12.62
CA ARG A 218 -21.20 -22.89 -12.29
C ARG A 218 -21.86 -21.57 -12.66
N ALA A 219 -21.18 -20.44 -12.43
CA ALA A 219 -21.69 -19.14 -12.81
C ALA A 219 -21.84 -19.02 -14.34
N ILE A 220 -20.85 -19.48 -15.10
CA ILE A 220 -20.91 -19.52 -16.57
C ILE A 220 -22.08 -20.38 -17.03
N ASP A 221 -22.23 -21.60 -16.50
CA ASP A 221 -23.31 -22.51 -16.90
C ASP A 221 -24.69 -21.93 -16.57
N LEU A 222 -24.84 -21.29 -15.41
CA LEU A 222 -26.07 -20.63 -14.99
C LEU A 222 -26.39 -19.42 -15.88
N ASP A 223 -25.41 -18.61 -16.25
CA ASP A 223 -25.60 -17.47 -17.15
C ASP A 223 -26.07 -17.93 -18.53
N ILE A 224 -25.51 -19.03 -19.04
CA ILE A 224 -25.91 -19.65 -20.31
C ILE A 224 -27.35 -20.18 -20.22
N GLU A 225 -27.70 -20.88 -19.14
CA GLU A 225 -29.05 -21.40 -18.92
C GLU A 225 -30.08 -20.25 -18.84
N ASN A 226 -29.80 -19.23 -18.03
CA ASN A 226 -30.65 -18.04 -17.92
C ASN A 226 -30.82 -17.31 -19.28
N ALA A 227 -29.74 -17.21 -20.07
CA ALA A 227 -29.81 -16.61 -21.40
C ALA A 227 -30.68 -17.42 -22.36
N ARG A 228 -30.62 -18.76 -22.29
CA ARG A 228 -31.48 -19.65 -23.08
C ARG A 228 -32.94 -19.56 -22.68
N GLU A 229 -33.23 -19.59 -21.37
CA GLU A 229 -34.60 -19.45 -20.87
C GLU A 229 -35.22 -18.11 -21.28
N LYS A 230 -34.44 -17.03 -21.16
CA LYS A 230 -34.87 -15.70 -21.58
C LYS A 230 -35.14 -15.63 -23.09
N ALA A 231 -34.26 -16.19 -23.92
CA ALA A 231 -34.48 -16.23 -25.37
C ALA A 231 -35.72 -17.05 -25.75
N ALA A 232 -35.93 -18.21 -25.10
CA ALA A 232 -37.13 -19.04 -25.32
C ALA A 232 -38.41 -18.30 -24.90
N GLN A 233 -38.39 -17.57 -23.77
CA GLN A 233 -39.51 -16.76 -23.33
C GLN A 233 -39.80 -15.61 -24.31
N GLU A 234 -38.76 -14.93 -24.81
CA GLU A 234 -38.90 -13.88 -25.81
C GLU A 234 -39.49 -14.40 -27.13
N GLU A 235 -39.12 -15.62 -27.55
CA GLU A 235 -39.73 -16.28 -28.71
C GLU A 235 -41.22 -16.60 -28.50
N ILE A 236 -41.59 -17.13 -27.32
CA ILE A 236 -42.98 -17.39 -26.94
C ILE A 236 -43.78 -16.08 -26.94
N ASP A 237 -43.24 -15.03 -26.33
CA ASP A 237 -43.88 -13.71 -26.25
C ASP A 237 -44.07 -13.10 -27.66
N LEU A 238 -43.08 -13.28 -28.54
CA LEU A 238 -43.17 -12.85 -29.94
C LEU A 238 -44.26 -13.62 -30.71
N GLN A 239 -44.30 -14.95 -30.56
CA GLN A 239 -45.34 -15.78 -31.18
C GLN A 239 -46.73 -15.42 -30.66
N LEU A 240 -46.88 -15.16 -29.37
CA LEU A 240 -48.14 -14.74 -28.77
C LEU A 240 -48.61 -13.41 -29.36
N ARG A 241 -47.72 -12.41 -29.44
CA ARG A 241 -48.02 -11.12 -30.09
C ARG A 241 -48.45 -11.27 -31.54
N GLN A 242 -47.71 -12.06 -32.34
CA GLN A 242 -48.06 -12.33 -33.74
C GLN A 242 -49.42 -13.05 -33.90
N SER A 243 -49.73 -13.98 -32.99
CA SER A 243 -51.01 -14.70 -32.98
C SER A 243 -52.19 -13.79 -32.61
N GLN A 244 -52.00 -12.89 -31.63
CA GLN A 244 -52.99 -11.88 -31.24
C GLN A 244 -53.25 -10.93 -32.41
N GLU A 245 -52.20 -10.34 -33.01
CA GLU A 245 -52.32 -9.46 -34.18
C GLU A 245 -53.02 -10.14 -35.38
N SER A 246 -52.87 -11.46 -35.53
CA SER A 246 -53.55 -12.23 -36.58
C SER A 246 -54.99 -12.58 -36.22
N ALA A 247 -55.29 -12.83 -34.94
CA ALA A 247 -56.63 -13.09 -34.44
C ALA A 247 -57.54 -11.86 -34.51
N HIS A 248 -56.97 -10.66 -34.36
CA HIS A 248 -57.67 -9.39 -34.57
C HIS A 248 -57.89 -9.05 -36.05
N LYS A 249 -57.55 -9.94 -37.00
CA LYS A 249 -57.79 -9.73 -38.44
C LYS A 249 -58.78 -10.79 -38.94
N LYS A 250 -59.98 -10.37 -39.35
CA LYS A 250 -61.01 -11.24 -39.95
C LYS A 250 -61.37 -10.77 -41.36
N VAL A 251 -61.57 -11.74 -42.27
CA VAL A 251 -62.13 -11.45 -43.60
C VAL A 251 -63.65 -11.53 -43.53
N VAL A 252 -64.33 -10.40 -43.71
CA VAL A 252 -65.79 -10.32 -43.81
C VAL A 252 -66.13 -9.63 -45.14
N ASN A 253 -66.95 -10.25 -45.99
CA ASN A 253 -67.33 -9.73 -47.31
C ASN A 253 -66.14 -9.27 -48.17
N ASP A 254 -65.12 -10.12 -48.31
CA ASP A 254 -63.92 -9.88 -49.15
C ASP A 254 -63.04 -8.69 -48.70
N LEU A 255 -63.21 -8.22 -47.46
CA LEU A 255 -62.40 -7.16 -46.84
C LEU A 255 -61.68 -7.71 -45.60
N LEU A 256 -60.37 -7.46 -45.49
CA LEU A 256 -59.60 -7.73 -44.27
C LEU A 256 -59.89 -6.60 -43.26
N ILE A 257 -60.53 -6.92 -42.14
CA ILE A 257 -60.98 -5.96 -41.12
C ILE A 257 -60.23 -6.21 -39.82
N ASP A 258 -59.74 -5.13 -39.20
CA ASP A 258 -59.24 -5.14 -37.82
C ASP A 258 -60.41 -5.20 -36.85
N THR A 259 -60.49 -6.22 -36.00
CA THR A 259 -61.65 -6.47 -35.14
C THR A 259 -61.70 -5.58 -33.91
N ASP A 260 -60.63 -4.85 -33.60
CA ASP A 260 -60.58 -3.95 -32.43
C ASP A 260 -60.91 -2.50 -32.80
N THR A 261 -60.55 -2.07 -34.03
CA THR A 261 -60.81 -0.70 -34.52
C THR A 261 -61.95 -0.61 -35.53
N GLY A 262 -62.35 -1.73 -36.15
CA GLY A 262 -63.37 -1.76 -37.20
C GLY A 262 -62.91 -1.18 -38.54
N GLU A 263 -61.62 -0.85 -38.70
CA GLU A 263 -61.07 -0.27 -39.93
C GLU A 263 -60.74 -1.33 -40.98
N THR A 264 -60.93 -0.97 -42.26
CA THR A 264 -60.71 -1.85 -43.41
C THR A 264 -59.27 -1.75 -43.92
N ILE A 265 -58.51 -2.84 -43.85
CA ILE A 265 -57.06 -2.84 -44.16
C ILE A 265 -56.79 -3.10 -45.65
N LYS A 266 -57.51 -4.01 -46.31
CA LYS A 266 -57.32 -4.34 -47.75
C LYS A 266 -58.47 -5.18 -48.32
N ARG A 267 -58.77 -5.02 -49.62
CA ARG A 267 -59.70 -5.89 -50.37
C ARG A 267 -58.98 -7.15 -50.85
N VAL A 268 -59.50 -8.33 -50.53
CA VAL A 268 -58.94 -9.63 -50.93
C VAL A 268 -59.56 -10.05 -52.26
N GLU A 269 -58.75 -10.30 -53.30
CA GLU A 269 -59.25 -10.74 -54.62
C GLU A 269 -59.76 -12.19 -54.58
N LYS A 270 -60.99 -12.43 -55.06
CA LYS A 270 -61.58 -13.77 -55.15
C LYS A 270 -60.99 -14.57 -56.33
N MET A 271 -60.51 -15.79 -56.06
CA MET A 271 -60.22 -16.77 -57.12
C MET A 271 -61.52 -17.29 -57.75
N SER A 272 -61.65 -17.18 -59.08
CA SER A 272 -62.74 -17.82 -59.84
C SER A 272 -62.39 -19.27 -60.18
N TYR A 273 -63.27 -20.21 -59.85
CA TYR A 273 -63.15 -21.61 -60.25
C TYR A 273 -64.07 -21.90 -61.44
N TRP A 274 -63.56 -22.68 -62.40
CA TRP A 274 -64.34 -23.20 -63.52
C TRP A 274 -64.59 -24.69 -63.30
N TYR A 275 -65.84 -25.13 -63.41
CA TYR A 275 -66.21 -26.54 -63.29
C TYR A 275 -66.54 -27.10 -64.67
N TYR A 276 -65.94 -28.25 -65.01
CA TYR A 276 -66.27 -29.03 -66.20
C TYR A 276 -66.96 -30.33 -65.79
N GLY A 277 -68.16 -30.57 -66.30
CA GLY A 277 -68.88 -31.83 -66.09
C GLY A 277 -68.56 -32.84 -67.19
N LEU A 278 -68.00 -33.99 -66.83
CA LEU A 278 -67.71 -35.08 -67.76
C LEU A 278 -68.65 -36.26 -67.46
N VAL A 279 -69.26 -36.83 -68.51
CA VAL A 279 -70.02 -38.09 -68.43
C VAL A 279 -69.17 -39.17 -69.07
N LEU A 280 -68.76 -40.16 -68.27
CA LEU A 280 -67.81 -41.20 -68.67
C LEU A 280 -68.40 -42.59 -68.42
N SER A 281 -68.02 -43.55 -69.26
CA SER A 281 -68.17 -44.96 -68.97
C SER A 281 -67.18 -45.37 -67.86
N LYS A 282 -67.45 -46.48 -67.16
CA LYS A 282 -66.68 -46.89 -65.96
C LYS A 282 -65.19 -47.03 -66.23
N ASP A 283 -64.83 -47.69 -67.34
CA ASP A 283 -63.46 -47.84 -67.83
C ASP A 283 -62.75 -46.50 -68.09
N LYS A 284 -63.46 -45.51 -68.62
CA LYS A 284 -62.91 -44.16 -68.86
C LYS A 284 -62.80 -43.33 -67.59
N LYS A 285 -63.71 -43.53 -66.64
CA LYS A 285 -63.62 -42.92 -65.30
C LYS A 285 -62.37 -43.41 -64.59
N ASP A 286 -62.11 -44.72 -64.59
CA ASP A 286 -60.93 -45.29 -63.93
C ASP A 286 -59.62 -44.75 -64.52
N LEU A 287 -59.55 -44.56 -65.84
CA LEU A 287 -58.42 -43.91 -66.51
C LEU A 287 -58.24 -42.45 -66.10
N LEU A 288 -59.35 -41.69 -66.00
CA LEU A 288 -59.31 -40.30 -65.55
C LEU A 288 -58.86 -40.20 -64.09
N ASP A 289 -59.41 -41.04 -63.21
CA ASP A 289 -59.06 -41.04 -61.78
C ASP A 289 -57.57 -41.36 -61.58
N ASN A 290 -57.04 -42.35 -62.31
CA ASN A 290 -55.60 -42.66 -62.30
C ASN A 290 -54.74 -41.48 -62.78
N PHE A 291 -55.15 -40.79 -63.84
CA PHE A 291 -54.44 -39.61 -64.33
C PHE A 291 -54.45 -38.47 -63.30
N LEU A 292 -55.60 -38.20 -62.68
CA LEU A 292 -55.76 -37.12 -61.70
C LEU A 292 -54.93 -37.39 -60.43
N ILE A 293 -54.90 -38.65 -59.95
CA ILE A 293 -54.05 -39.07 -58.84
C ILE A 293 -52.56 -38.91 -59.19
N ALA A 294 -52.13 -39.39 -60.35
CA ALA A 294 -50.73 -39.30 -60.79
C ALA A 294 -50.24 -37.84 -60.93
N LYS A 295 -51.15 -36.91 -61.25
CA LYS A 295 -50.86 -35.48 -61.36
C LYS A 295 -51.15 -34.68 -60.09
N GLN A 296 -51.52 -35.34 -58.99
CA GLN A 296 -51.89 -34.71 -57.71
C GLN A 296 -52.98 -33.63 -57.85
N ILE A 297 -53.90 -33.81 -58.80
CA ILE A 297 -54.99 -32.86 -59.06
C ILE A 297 -56.15 -33.22 -58.11
N LYS A 298 -56.48 -32.32 -57.18
CA LYS A 298 -57.60 -32.50 -56.23
C LYS A 298 -58.94 -32.33 -56.93
N ILE A 299 -59.79 -33.35 -56.82
CA ILE A 299 -61.19 -33.30 -57.29
C ILE A 299 -62.06 -32.79 -56.14
N PHE A 300 -62.98 -31.87 -56.46
CA PHE A 300 -63.99 -31.39 -55.52
C PHE A 300 -65.38 -31.87 -55.96
N GLY A 301 -65.82 -32.99 -55.40
CA GLY A 301 -67.17 -33.55 -55.55
C GLY A 301 -67.33 -34.54 -56.71
N SER A 302 -67.87 -35.73 -56.43
CA SER A 302 -68.30 -36.71 -57.43
C SER A 302 -69.71 -37.21 -57.10
N LYS A 303 -70.61 -37.28 -58.09
CA LYS A 303 -71.92 -37.94 -57.97
C LYS A 303 -71.98 -39.12 -58.93
N GLU A 304 -72.21 -40.32 -58.41
CA GLU A 304 -72.51 -41.50 -59.23
C GLU A 304 -74.03 -41.62 -59.39
N LYS A 305 -74.51 -41.83 -60.63
CA LYS A 305 -75.93 -42.15 -60.87
C LYS A 305 -76.16 -43.62 -60.48
N SER A 306 -76.92 -43.85 -59.41
CA SER A 306 -77.45 -45.19 -59.10
C SER A 306 -78.42 -45.62 -60.20
N GLN A 307 -78.22 -46.82 -60.76
CA GLN A 307 -79.18 -47.44 -61.68
C GLN A 307 -80.46 -47.79 -60.89
N ILE A 308 -81.61 -47.40 -61.46
CA ILE A 308 -82.95 -47.90 -61.11
C ILE A 308 -83.16 -49.18 -61.90
#